data_AF-A0A934E6R7-F1
#
_entry.id   AF-A0A934E6R7-F1
#
_cell.length_a   1.000
_cell.length_b   1.000
_cell.length_c   1.000
_cell.angle_alpha   90.00
_cell.angle_beta   90.00
_cell.angle_gamma   90.00
#
_symmetry.space_group_name_H-M   'P 1'
#
loop_
_entity.id
_entity.type
_entity.pdbx_description
1 polymer ?
#
loop_
_entity_poly.entity_id
_entity_poly.type
_entity_poly.pdbx_seq_one_letter_code
_entity_poly.pdbx_strand_id
1 'polypeptide(L)' 'MVLTISEEDYMRMKETLLDQDLDSALKLVREWVKRLDQQAGRGLKSHLDGN' A
#
# COMPACT_ATOMS: atom_id res chain seq x y z
N MET A 1 12.90 -2.72 2.40
CA MET A 1 11.79 -1.76 2.17
C MET A 1 11.11 -1.53 3.50
N VAL A 2 11.16 -0.32 4.04
CA VAL A 2 10.34 0.04 5.22
C VAL A 2 8.96 0.38 4.69
N LEU A 3 7.94 -0.33 5.18
CA LEU A 3 6.54 -0.05 4.87
C LEU A 3 6.11 1.17 5.68
N THR A 4 6.31 2.36 5.11
CA THR A 4 5.79 3.59 5.72
C THR A 4 4.30 3.68 5.44
N ILE A 5 3.52 3.49 6.50
CA ILE A 5 2.09 3.73 6.49
C ILE A 5 1.86 5.21 6.79
N SER A 6 1.11 5.92 5.93
CA SER A 6 0.69 7.29 6.24
C SER A 6 -0.38 7.29 7.34
N GLU A 7 -0.46 8.37 8.10
CA GLU A 7 -1.48 8.53 9.15
C GLU A 7 -2.90 8.47 8.55
N GLU A 8 -3.09 9.05 7.37
CA GLU A 8 -4.36 9.00 6.64
C GLU A 8 -4.76 7.58 6.24
N ASP A 9 -3.81 6.80 5.72
CA ASP A 9 -4.07 5.42 5.33
C ASP A 9 -4.37 4.55 6.58
N TYR A 10 -3.72 4.81 7.71
CA TYR A 10 -3.99 4.14 8.98
C TYR A 10 -5.40 4.46 9.52
N MET A 11 -5.82 5.73 9.43
CA MET A 11 -7.16 6.15 9.84
C MET A 11 -8.25 5.48 8.97
N ARG A 12 -8.06 5.44 7.65
CA ARG A 12 -8.99 4.75 6.74
C ARG A 12 -9.10 3.26 7.02
N MET A 13 -7.98 2.59 7.33
CA MET A 13 -8.00 1.18 7.74
C MET A 13 -8.84 0.98 9.00
N LYS A 14 -8.69 1.86 10.00
CA LYS A 14 -9.49 1.80 11.23
C LYS A 14 -10.98 2.00 10.98
N GLU A 15 -11.36 3.00 10.19
CA GLU A 15 -12.77 3.24 9.85
C GLU A 15 -13.39 2.01 9.18
N THR A 16 -12.68 1.45 8.20
CA THR A 16 -13.19 0.31 7.43
C THR A 16 -13.33 -0.97 8.27
N LEU A 17 -12.44 -1.17 9.25
CA LEU A 17 -12.53 -2.29 10.20
C LEU A 17 -13.73 -2.14 11.16
N LEU A 18 -14.08 -0.91 11.53
CA LEU A 18 -15.19 -0.64 12.44
C LEU A 18 -16.55 -0.75 11.73
N ASP A 19 -16.63 -0.37 10.46
CA ASP A 19 -17.86 -0.40 9.66
C ASP A 19 -18.26 -1.82 9.21
N GLN A 20 -17.35 -2.80 9.36
CA GLN A 20 -17.51 -4.19 8.85
C GLN A 20 -17.77 -4.28 7.34
N ASP A 21 -17.49 -3.21 6.59
CA ASP A 21 -17.65 -3.18 5.15
C ASP A 21 -16.50 -3.93 4.46
N LEU A 22 -16.72 -5.23 4.25
CA LEU A 22 -15.75 -6.15 3.68
C LEU A 22 -15.31 -5.74 2.26
N ASP A 23 -16.19 -5.12 1.48
CA ASP A 23 -15.88 -4.70 0.10
C ASP A 23 -14.90 -3.51 0.08
N SER A 24 -15.13 -2.51 0.93
CA SER A 24 -14.21 -1.38 1.12
C SER A 24 -12.88 -1.84 1.70
N ALA A 25 -12.89 -2.79 2.64
CA ALA A 25 -11.67 -3.36 3.21
C ALA A 25 -10.84 -4.04 2.11
N LEU A 26 -11.49 -4.84 1.26
CA LEU A 26 -10.83 -5.54 0.17
C LEU A 26 -10.24 -4.58 -0.88
N LYS A 27 -10.97 -3.52 -1.22
CA LYS A 27 -10.49 -2.45 -2.12
C LYS A 27 -9.25 -1.77 -1.57
N LEU A 28 -9.29 -1.38 -0.29
CA LEU A 28 -8.20 -0.68 0.38
C LEU A 28 -6.93 -1.54 0.42
N VAL A 29 -7.05 -2.82 0.77
CA VAL A 29 -5.93 -3.78 0.76
C VAL A 29 -5.37 -3.94 -0.66
N ARG A 30 -6.23 -4.08 -1.67
CA ARG A 30 -5.81 -4.27 -3.07
C ARG A 30 -5.02 -3.07 -3.61
N GLU A 31 -5.48 -1.86 -3.30
CA GLU A 31 -4.75 -0.64 -3.67
C GLU A 31 -3.39 -0.56 -2.98
N TRP A 32 -3.33 -0.94 -1.71
CA TRP A 32 -2.08 -0.93 -0.95
C TRP A 32 -1.05 -1.89 -1.54
N VAL A 33 -1.44 -3.14 -1.78
CA VAL A 33 -0.56 -4.15 -2.38
C VAL A 33 -0.03 -3.66 -3.73
N LYS A 34 -0.89 -3.08 -4.57
CA LYS A 34 -0.47 -2.50 -5.86
C LYS A 34 0.56 -1.38 -5.70
N ARG A 35 0.42 -0.51 -4.70
CA ARG A 35 1.42 0.55 -4.41
C ARG A 35 2.76 -0.06 -3.97
N LEU A 36 2.74 -1.12 -3.15
CA LEU A 36 3.94 -1.82 -2.71
C LEU A 36 4.66 -2.53 -3.85
N ASP A 37 3.93 -3.20 -4.74
CA ASP A 37 4.51 -3.81 -5.94
C ASP A 37 5.16 -2.75 -6.85
N GLN A 38 4.51 -1.60 -7.02
CA GLN A 38 5.10 -0.49 -7.78
C GLN A 38 6.36 0.07 -7.13
N GLN A 39 6.39 0.18 -5.80
CA GLN A 39 7.55 0.65 -5.06
C GLN A 39 8.72 -0.35 -5.16
N ALA A 40 8.43 -1.65 -5.05
CA ALA A 40 9.40 -2.72 -5.24
C ALA A 40 9.97 -2.73 -6.67
N GLY A 41 9.11 -2.55 -7.68
CA GLY A 41 9.51 -2.47 -9.09
C GLY A 41 10.38 -1.25 -9.43
N ARG A 42 10.18 -0.11 -8.75
CA ARG A 42 11.07 1.07 -8.89
C ARG A 42 12.44 0.85 -8.26
N GLY A 43 12.51 0.12 -7.14
CA GLY A 43 13.79 -0.27 -6.51
C GLY A 43 14.66 -1.14 -7.43
N LEU A 44 14.05 -1.99 -8.26
CA LEU A 44 14.76 -2.78 -9.27
C LEU A 44 15.33 -1.93 -10.42
N LYS A 45 14.58 -0.94 -10.91
CA LYS A 45 15.09 -0.03 -11.98
C LYS A 45 16.26 0.83 -11.51
N SER A 46 16.25 1.29 -10.26
CA SER A 46 17.34 2.11 -9.70
C SER A 46 18.68 1.37 -9.59
N HIS A 47 18.68 0.03 -9.59
CA HIS A 47 19.90 -0.78 -9.61
C HIS A 47 20.42 -1.08 -11.03
N LEU A 48 19.57 -0.99 -12.05
CA LEU A 48 19.93 -1.33 -13.43
C LEU A 48 20.42 -0.10 -14.23
N ASP A 49 20.02 1.11 -13.83
CA ASP A 49 20.42 2.38 -14.45
C ASP A 49 21.75 2.96 -13.90
N GLY A 50 22.46 2.17 -13.09
CA GLY A 50 23.68 2.55 -12.38
C GLY A 50 24.97 1.94 -12.93
N ASN A 51 25.02 1.57 -14.21
CA ASN A 51 26.23 1.03 -14.85
C ASN A 51 26.40 1.51 -16.29
#